data_AF-A0A8J5Z1M7-F1
#
_entry.id   AF-A0A8J5Z1M7-F1
#
_cell.length_a   1.000
_cell.length_b   1.000
_cell.length_c   1.000
_cell.angle_alpha   90.00
_cell.angle_beta   90.00
_cell.angle_gamma   90.00
#
_symmetry.space_group_name_H-M   'P 1'
#
loop_
_entity.id
_entity.type
_entity.pdbx_description
1 polymer ?
#
loop_
_entity_poly.entity_id
_entity_poly.type
_entity_poly.pdbx_seq_one_letter_code
_entity_poly.pdbx_strand_id
1 'polypeptide(L)'
;MARIKVHELRQKSKTELLAQLKDLKAELALLRVAKVTGGAPNKLSKIKVVRLSIAQVLTVISQKQKAALREAYKKKKFLPLDLRPKKTRAIRRRLTKHQASLKTEREKKKEMYFPMRNVMLGSLLVNAVFRNFSSAFPEVASVMILYPSLLMSTMKMVMSIVIKANLE
;
A
#
# COMPACT_ATOMS: atom_id res chain seq x y z
N MET A 1 -8.06 34.56 -18.46
CA MET A 1 -7.81 33.13 -18.62
C MET A 1 -8.39 32.41 -17.42
N ALA A 2 -9.48 31.67 -17.63
CA ALA A 2 -10.07 30.82 -16.61
C ALA A 2 -9.19 29.58 -16.40
N ARG A 3 -9.27 28.98 -15.21
CA ARG A 3 -8.53 27.76 -14.88
C ARG A 3 -9.08 26.61 -15.75
N ILE A 4 -8.20 25.97 -16.53
CA ILE A 4 -8.55 24.80 -17.35
C ILE A 4 -8.99 23.64 -16.45
N LYS A 5 -10.08 22.97 -16.81
CA LYS A 5 -10.55 21.77 -16.11
C LYS A 5 -9.97 20.52 -16.77
N VAL A 6 -9.44 19.61 -15.96
CA VAL A 6 -8.71 18.42 -16.45
C VAL A 6 -9.64 17.42 -17.16
N HIS A 7 -10.91 17.31 -16.77
CA HIS A 7 -11.84 16.37 -17.40
C HIS A 7 -12.12 16.74 -18.87
N GLU A 8 -12.22 18.03 -19.18
CA GLU A 8 -12.40 18.54 -20.55
C GLU A 8 -11.20 18.15 -21.43
N LEU A 9 -9.98 18.24 -20.90
CA LEU A 9 -8.76 17.85 -21.62
C LEU A 9 -8.70 16.35 -21.95
N ARG A 10 -9.35 15.49 -21.17
CA ARG A 10 -9.36 14.04 -21.42
C ARG A 10 -10.21 13.67 -22.63
N GLN A 11 -11.25 14.45 -22.94
CA GLN A 11 -12.13 14.22 -24.08
C GLN A 11 -11.51 14.67 -25.41
N LYS A 12 -10.57 15.63 -25.37
CA LYS A 12 -9.90 16.19 -26.56
C LYS A 12 -8.93 15.23 -27.26
N SER A 13 -8.72 15.42 -28.56
CA SER A 13 -7.76 14.66 -29.35
C SER A 13 -6.29 15.06 -29.07
N LYS A 14 -5.33 14.23 -29.49
CA LYS A 14 -3.89 14.52 -29.27
C LYS A 14 -3.45 15.80 -30.00
N THR A 15 -3.96 16.02 -31.20
CA THR A 15 -3.64 17.20 -32.04
C THR A 15 -4.16 18.47 -31.39
N GLU A 16 -5.40 18.47 -30.90
CA GLU A 16 -5.97 19.59 -30.14
C GLU A 16 -5.17 19.92 -28.88
N LEU A 17 -4.75 18.91 -28.12
CA LEU A 17 -3.93 19.12 -26.92
C LEU A 17 -2.56 19.74 -27.24
N LEU A 18 -1.97 19.38 -28.39
CA LEU A 18 -0.70 19.96 -28.84
C LEU A 18 -0.87 21.41 -29.33
N ALA A 19 -1.97 21.71 -30.03
CA ALA A 19 -2.31 23.08 -30.41
C ALA A 19 -2.50 23.96 -29.16
N GLN A 20 -3.34 23.51 -28.22
CA GLN A 20 -3.59 24.23 -26.97
C GLN A 20 -2.30 24.42 -26.14
N LEU A 21 -1.37 23.46 -26.17
CA LEU A 21 -0.07 23.58 -25.53
C LEU A 21 0.80 24.67 -26.18
N LYS A 22 0.76 24.80 -27.50
CA LYS A 22 1.51 25.83 -28.25
C LYS A 22 1.00 27.23 -27.89
N ASP A 23 -0.32 27.41 -27.85
CA ASP A 23 -0.95 28.69 -27.52
C ASP A 23 -0.63 29.13 -26.10
N LEU A 24 -0.72 28.22 -25.12
CA LEU A 24 -0.38 28.51 -23.73
C LEU A 24 1.10 28.86 -23.54
N LYS A 25 2.00 28.25 -24.32
CA LYS A 25 3.44 28.59 -24.29
C LYS A 25 3.70 29.98 -24.87
N ALA A 26 3.01 30.35 -25.95
CA ALA A 26 3.08 31.68 -26.53
C ALA A 26 2.58 32.74 -25.54
N GLU A 27 1.43 32.49 -24.89
CA GLU A 27 0.90 33.37 -23.84
C GLU A 27 1.90 33.52 -22.67
N LEU A 28 2.50 32.42 -22.22
CA LEU A 28 3.50 32.47 -21.17
C LEU A 28 4.73 33.30 -21.57
N ALA A 29 5.18 33.20 -22.81
CA ALA A 29 6.31 33.99 -23.31
C ALA A 29 6.00 35.50 -23.26
N LEU A 30 4.81 35.90 -23.73
CA LEU A 30 4.35 37.29 -23.66
C LEU A 30 4.26 37.79 -22.22
N LEU A 31 3.74 36.98 -21.29
CA LEU A 31 3.66 37.33 -19.88
C LEU A 31 5.03 37.46 -19.21
N ARG A 32 6.05 36.73 -19.68
CA ARG A 32 7.43 36.86 -19.18
C ARG A 32 8.08 38.15 -19.64
N VAL A 33 7.85 38.57 -20.89
CA VAL A 33 8.31 39.89 -21.37
C VAL A 33 7.64 41.00 -20.56
N ALA A 34 6.32 40.93 -20.40
CA ALA A 34 5.57 41.91 -19.60
C ALA A 34 6.03 41.99 -18.14
N LYS A 35 6.53 40.88 -17.56
CA LYS A 35 7.14 40.88 -16.23
C LYS A 35 8.41 41.72 -16.17
N VAL A 36 9.25 41.64 -17.20
CA VAL A 36 10.52 42.40 -17.26
C VAL A 36 10.26 43.88 -17.47
N THR A 37 9.28 44.24 -18.30
CA THR A 37 8.94 45.64 -18.62
C THR A 37 8.07 46.32 -17.56
N GLY A 38 7.91 45.75 -16.35
CA GLY A 38 7.10 46.34 -15.28
C GLY A 38 5.59 46.37 -15.54
N GLY A 39 5.04 45.36 -16.23
CA GLY A 39 3.63 45.29 -16.58
C GLY A 39 2.67 45.20 -15.39
N ALA A 40 1.39 45.55 -15.63
CA ALA A 40 0.35 45.61 -14.61
C ALA A 40 0.22 44.31 -13.76
N PRO A 41 -0.02 44.41 -12.43
CA PRO A 41 -0.04 43.27 -11.51
C PRO A 41 -1.08 42.21 -11.90
N ASN A 42 -2.23 42.62 -12.42
CA ASN A 42 -3.28 41.71 -12.90
C ASN A 42 -2.82 40.81 -14.06
N LYS A 43 -1.88 41.26 -14.90
CA LYS A 43 -1.26 40.43 -15.94
C LYS A 43 -0.26 39.45 -15.33
N LEU A 44 0.54 39.89 -14.34
CA LEU A 44 1.55 39.06 -13.68
C LEU A 44 0.94 37.90 -12.89
N SER A 45 -0.20 38.13 -12.23
CA SER A 45 -0.94 37.08 -11.49
C SER A 45 -1.35 35.89 -12.38
N LYS A 46 -1.50 36.10 -13.70
CA LYS A 46 -1.84 35.03 -14.66
C LYS A 46 -0.69 34.05 -14.90
N ILE A 47 0.57 34.44 -14.64
CA ILE A 47 1.75 33.59 -14.90
C ILE A 47 1.63 32.24 -14.16
N LYS A 48 1.24 32.26 -12.88
CA LYS A 48 1.06 31.04 -12.09
C LYS A 48 -0.01 30.14 -12.70
N VAL A 49 -1.13 30.72 -13.12
CA VAL A 49 -2.27 29.99 -13.70
C VAL A 49 -1.85 29.33 -15.01
N VAL A 50 -1.22 30.08 -15.93
CA VAL A 50 -0.78 29.55 -17.23
C VAL A 50 0.27 28.43 -17.06
N ARG A 51 1.21 28.55 -16.12
CA ARG A 51 2.19 27.49 -15.82
C ARG A 51 1.52 26.19 -15.35
N LEU A 52 0.53 26.30 -14.47
CA LEU A 52 -0.23 25.15 -13.99
C LEU A 52 -1.06 24.53 -15.13
N SER A 53 -1.67 25.34 -15.97
CA SER A 53 -2.39 24.90 -17.16
C SER A 53 -1.52 24.13 -18.14
N ILE A 54 -0.29 24.61 -18.42
CA ILE A 54 0.69 23.88 -19.25
C ILE A 54 1.03 22.52 -18.63
N ALA A 55 1.29 22.48 -17.32
CA ALA A 55 1.61 21.25 -16.62
C ALA A 55 0.44 20.23 -16.69
N GLN A 56 -0.80 20.69 -16.56
CA GLN A 56 -2.00 19.86 -16.68
C GLN A 56 -2.14 19.24 -18.08
N VAL A 57 -1.97 20.04 -19.14
CA VAL A 57 -2.03 19.55 -20.53
C VAL A 57 -0.93 18.50 -20.78
N LEU A 58 0.32 18.78 -20.40
CA LEU A 58 1.42 17.82 -20.52
C LEU A 58 1.18 16.53 -19.73
N THR A 59 0.56 16.63 -18.55
CA THR A 59 0.20 15.47 -17.73
C THR A 59 -0.83 14.60 -18.44
N VAL A 60 -1.88 15.18 -19.02
CA VAL A 60 -2.91 14.43 -19.76
C VAL A 60 -2.32 13.76 -21.00
N ILE A 61 -1.47 14.46 -21.76
CA ILE A 61 -0.76 13.86 -22.92
C ILE A 61 0.07 12.65 -22.46
N SER A 62 0.84 12.80 -21.39
CA SER A 62 1.69 11.73 -20.84
C SER A 62 0.87 10.55 -20.32
N GLN A 63 -0.28 10.82 -19.69
CA GLN A 63 -1.22 9.79 -19.24
C GLN A 63 -1.78 8.99 -20.42
N LYS A 64 -2.28 9.65 -21.46
CA LYS A 64 -2.80 9.00 -22.67
C LYS A 64 -1.74 8.16 -23.37
N GLN A 65 -0.53 8.69 -23.52
CA GLN A 65 0.60 7.97 -24.12
C GLN A 65 0.95 6.71 -23.31
N LYS A 66 1.07 6.83 -21.98
CA LYS A 66 1.36 5.67 -21.12
C LYS A 66 0.24 4.64 -21.12
N ALA A 67 -1.03 5.07 -21.19
CA ALA A 67 -2.17 4.16 -21.30
C ALA A 67 -2.13 3.35 -22.60
N ALA A 68 -1.91 4.02 -23.74
CA ALA A 68 -1.77 3.36 -25.03
C ALA A 68 -0.59 2.36 -25.04
N LEU A 69 0.56 2.73 -24.46
CA LEU A 69 1.71 1.83 -24.33
C LEU A 69 1.41 0.63 -23.41
N ARG A 70 0.67 0.82 -22.32
CA ARG A 70 0.29 -0.30 -21.44
C ARG A 70 -0.58 -1.32 -22.16
N GLU A 71 -1.54 -0.88 -22.96
CA GLU A 71 -2.36 -1.79 -23.78
C GLU A 71 -1.51 -2.51 -24.83
N ALA A 72 -0.63 -1.80 -25.53
CA ALA A 72 0.24 -2.40 -26.55
C ALA A 72 1.23 -3.45 -26.00
N TYR A 73 1.60 -3.37 -24.72
CA TYR A 73 2.57 -4.26 -24.08
C TYR A 73 1.96 -5.23 -23.05
N LYS A 74 0.64 -5.23 -22.85
CA LYS A 74 -0.06 -5.96 -21.76
C LYS A 74 0.27 -7.45 -21.63
N LYS A 75 0.44 -8.14 -22.76
CA LYS A 75 0.69 -9.59 -22.82
C LYS A 75 2.12 -9.94 -23.26
N LYS A 76 2.99 -8.94 -23.45
CA LYS A 76 4.36 -9.15 -23.90
C LYS A 76 5.25 -9.50 -22.71
N LYS A 77 6.10 -10.53 -22.86
CA LYS A 77 7.06 -10.96 -21.83
C LYS A 77 8.03 -9.84 -21.44
N PHE A 78 8.51 -9.08 -22.43
CA PHE A 78 9.49 -8.03 -22.23
C PHE A 78 8.82 -6.65 -22.20
N LEU A 79 8.76 -6.07 -20.99
CA LEU A 79 8.26 -4.73 -20.76
C LEU A 79 9.42 -3.71 -20.73
N PRO A 80 9.24 -2.52 -21.33
CA PRO A 80 10.12 -1.36 -21.11
C PRO A 80 10.25 -1.02 -19.62
N LEU A 81 11.42 -0.53 -19.20
CA LEU A 81 11.74 -0.23 -17.80
C LEU A 81 10.76 0.75 -17.13
N ASP A 82 10.18 1.68 -17.91
CA ASP A 82 9.23 2.68 -17.42
C ASP A 82 7.86 2.11 -17.06
N LEU A 83 7.46 1.03 -17.74
CA LEU A 83 6.17 0.37 -17.50
C LEU A 83 6.25 -0.72 -16.42
N ARG A 84 7.47 -1.10 -16.00
CA ARG A 84 7.66 -2.10 -14.95
C ARG A 84 7.13 -1.58 -13.62
N PRO A 85 6.51 -2.45 -12.79
CA PRO A 85 6.07 -2.07 -11.46
C PRO A 85 7.24 -1.58 -10.62
N LYS A 86 7.11 -0.40 -10.00
CA LYS A 86 8.13 0.17 -9.12
C LYS A 86 8.05 -0.51 -7.76
N LYS A 87 8.95 -1.48 -7.55
CA LYS A 87 9.13 -2.24 -6.30
C LYS A 87 10.58 -2.12 -5.84
N THR A 88 10.84 -2.32 -4.55
CA THR A 88 12.20 -2.34 -4.02
C THR A 88 13.04 -3.45 -4.68
N ARG A 89 14.36 -3.31 -4.67
CA ARG A 89 15.27 -4.33 -5.22
C ARG A 89 15.09 -5.68 -4.54
N ALA A 90 14.94 -5.70 -3.22
CA ALA A 90 14.71 -6.94 -2.45
C ALA A 90 13.43 -7.66 -2.91
N ILE A 91 12.31 -6.93 -3.06
CA ILE A 91 11.03 -7.50 -3.52
C ILE A 91 11.12 -8.01 -4.98
N ARG A 92 11.96 -7.41 -5.83
CA ARG A 92 12.16 -7.89 -7.20
C ARG A 92 12.99 -9.19 -7.28
N ARG A 93 13.90 -9.41 -6.32
CA ARG A 93 14.79 -10.59 -6.29
C ARG A 93 14.22 -11.78 -5.52
N ARG A 94 13.23 -11.57 -4.65
CA ARG A 94 12.58 -12.68 -3.92
C ARG A 94 11.90 -13.66 -4.88
N LEU A 95 11.78 -14.91 -4.44
CA LEU A 95 11.04 -15.94 -5.17
C LEU A 95 9.56 -15.56 -5.35
N THR A 96 8.96 -16.05 -6.43
CA THR A 96 7.51 -15.94 -6.62
C THR A 96 6.77 -16.76 -5.56
N LYS A 97 5.53 -16.38 -5.21
CA LYS A 97 4.72 -17.13 -4.24
C LYS A 97 4.57 -18.60 -4.64
N HIS A 98 4.38 -18.85 -5.94
CA HIS A 98 4.32 -20.21 -6.49
C HIS A 98 5.62 -20.98 -6.23
N GLN A 99 6.78 -20.41 -6.57
CA GLN A 99 8.09 -21.05 -6.32
C GLN A 99 8.31 -21.31 -4.82
N ALA A 100 7.96 -20.36 -3.96
CA ALA A 100 8.08 -20.53 -2.52
C ALA A 100 7.13 -21.59 -1.94
N SER A 101 5.98 -21.83 -2.59
CA SER A 101 5.02 -22.88 -2.20
C SER A 101 5.27 -24.25 -2.82
N LEU A 102 6.26 -24.38 -3.72
CA LEU A 102 6.58 -25.66 -4.32
C LEU A 102 7.13 -26.59 -3.25
N LYS A 103 6.36 -27.64 -2.95
CA LYS A 103 6.75 -28.73 -2.05
C LYS A 103 7.15 -29.95 -2.85
N THR A 104 8.09 -30.71 -2.33
CA THR A 104 8.46 -32.01 -2.89
C THR A 104 7.27 -32.98 -2.81
N GLU A 105 7.23 -33.99 -3.67
CA GLU A 105 6.15 -34.99 -3.64
C GLU A 105 6.10 -35.72 -2.29
N ARG A 106 7.26 -35.96 -1.68
CA ARG A 106 7.38 -36.57 -0.36
C ARG A 106 6.74 -35.70 0.72
N GLU A 107 7.00 -34.40 0.71
CA GLU A 107 6.43 -33.45 1.65
C GLU A 107 4.92 -33.30 1.46
N LYS A 108 4.45 -33.23 0.21
CA LYS A 108 3.01 -33.24 -0.11
C LYS A 108 2.31 -34.48 0.46
N LYS A 109 2.87 -35.67 0.25
CA LYS A 109 2.34 -36.92 0.82
C LYS A 109 2.30 -36.86 2.35
N LYS A 110 3.37 -36.38 2.99
CA LYS A 110 3.42 -36.23 4.45
C LYS A 110 2.34 -35.30 4.98
N GLU A 111 2.12 -34.16 4.34
CA GLU A 111 1.08 -33.20 4.75
C GLU A 111 -0.34 -33.70 4.52
N MET A 112 -0.58 -34.44 3.42
CA MET A 112 -1.88 -35.08 3.18
C MET A 112 -2.20 -36.14 4.23
N TYR A 113 -1.22 -36.97 4.60
CA TYR A 113 -1.42 -38.04 5.58
C TYR A 113 -1.49 -37.53 7.02
N PHE A 114 -0.72 -36.50 7.35
CA PHE A 114 -0.62 -35.97 8.72
C PHE A 114 -0.89 -34.45 8.75
N PRO A 115 -2.16 -34.02 8.53
CA PRO A 115 -2.51 -32.63 8.72
C PRO A 115 -2.39 -32.26 10.21
N MET A 116 -1.90 -31.04 10.48
CA MET A 116 -1.97 -30.47 11.84
C MET A 116 -3.45 -30.32 12.21
N ARG A 117 -3.90 -31.16 13.15
CA ARG A 117 -5.26 -31.11 13.70
C ARG A 117 -5.25 -30.17 14.91
N ASN A 118 -6.22 -29.26 14.96
CA ASN A 118 -6.49 -28.48 16.17
C ASN A 118 -7.09 -29.40 17.24
N VAL A 119 -6.27 -29.91 18.15
CA VAL A 119 -6.72 -30.73 19.27
C VAL A 119 -7.15 -29.83 20.44
N MET A 120 -8.44 -29.82 20.73
CA MET A 120 -9.14 -29.03 21.76
C MET A 120 -8.81 -29.42 23.22
N LEU A 121 -7.84 -30.33 23.44
CA LEU A 121 -7.45 -30.78 24.79
C LEU A 121 -6.73 -29.69 25.58
N GLY A 122 -6.00 -28.78 24.93
CA GLY A 122 -5.36 -27.64 25.58
C GLY A 122 -6.34 -26.58 26.08
N SER A 123 -7.43 -26.32 25.34
CA SER A 123 -8.43 -25.31 25.74
C SER A 123 -9.29 -25.75 26.92
N LEU A 124 -9.54 -27.05 27.08
CA LEU A 124 -10.30 -27.59 28.22
C LEU A 124 -9.49 -27.51 29.52
N LEU A 125 -8.19 -27.82 29.47
CA LEU A 125 -7.29 -27.66 30.62
C LEU A 125 -7.07 -26.19 30.98
N VAL A 126 -6.88 -25.31 29.99
CA VAL A 126 -6.78 -23.86 30.24
C VAL A 126 -8.08 -23.31 30.83
N ASN A 127 -9.24 -23.74 30.34
CA ASN A 127 -10.54 -23.35 30.90
C ASN A 127 -10.83 -23.97 32.28
N ALA A 128 -10.27 -25.15 32.59
CA ALA A 128 -10.41 -25.79 33.90
C ALA A 128 -9.51 -25.13 34.95
N VAL A 129 -8.25 -24.83 34.59
CA VAL A 129 -7.31 -24.08 35.43
C VAL A 129 -7.82 -22.66 35.66
N PHE A 130 -8.35 -21.98 34.63
CA PHE A 130 -8.96 -20.65 34.78
C PHE A 130 -10.20 -20.67 35.69
N ARG A 131 -11.06 -21.69 35.57
CA ARG A 131 -12.23 -21.86 36.45
C ARG A 131 -11.84 -22.12 37.91
N ASN A 132 -10.88 -23.01 38.16
CA ASN A 132 -10.40 -23.29 39.52
C ASN A 132 -9.66 -22.11 40.15
N PHE A 133 -8.93 -21.32 39.36
CA PHE A 133 -8.25 -20.11 39.86
C PHE A 133 -9.24 -18.98 40.16
N SER A 134 -10.26 -18.79 39.31
CA SER A 134 -11.32 -17.80 39.52
C SER A 134 -12.20 -18.09 40.74
N SER A 135 -12.38 -19.37 41.12
CA SER A 135 -13.12 -19.74 42.33
C SER A 135 -12.29 -19.58 43.60
N ALA A 136 -10.97 -19.76 43.53
CA ALA A 136 -10.08 -19.66 44.69
C ALA A 136 -9.79 -18.21 45.11
N PHE A 137 -9.82 -17.26 44.16
CA PHE A 137 -9.54 -15.85 44.42
C PHE A 137 -10.54 -14.95 43.66
N PRO A 138 -11.74 -14.71 44.21
CA PRO A 138 -12.81 -13.99 43.51
C PRO A 138 -12.50 -12.50 43.28
N GLU A 139 -11.68 -11.87 44.12
CA GLU A 139 -11.34 -10.45 44.00
C GLU A 139 -10.46 -10.14 42.77
N VAL A 140 -9.57 -11.07 42.41
CA VAL A 140 -8.69 -10.92 41.24
C VAL A 140 -9.40 -11.28 39.94
N ALA A 141 -10.48 -12.07 39.99
CA ALA A 141 -11.24 -12.50 38.82
C ALA A 141 -11.81 -11.30 38.02
N SER A 142 -12.30 -10.27 38.73
CA SER A 142 -12.82 -9.03 38.12
C SER A 142 -11.76 -8.28 37.31
N VAL A 143 -10.50 -8.30 37.76
CA VAL A 143 -9.37 -7.66 37.07
C VAL A 143 -8.94 -8.44 35.83
N MET A 144 -9.07 -9.77 35.85
CA MET A 144 -8.68 -10.64 34.73
C MET A 144 -9.66 -10.59 33.55
N ILE A 145 -10.94 -10.29 33.79
CA ILE A 145 -11.95 -10.11 32.73
C ILE A 145 -11.70 -8.81 31.95
N LEU A 146 -11.24 -7.75 32.62
CA LEU A 146 -10.97 -6.45 32.02
C LEU A 146 -9.64 -6.39 31.23
N TYR A 147 -8.66 -7.25 31.55
CA TYR A 147 -7.33 -7.23 30.90
C TYR A 147 -6.77 -8.64 30.61
N PRO A 148 -7.30 -9.35 29.60
CA PRO A 148 -6.90 -10.73 29.26
C PRO A 148 -5.46 -10.88 28.75
N SER A 149 -4.82 -9.80 28.32
CA SER A 149 -3.41 -9.82 27.87
C SER A 149 -2.42 -9.94 29.05
N LEU A 150 -2.75 -9.40 30.23
CA LEU A 150 -1.89 -9.51 31.43
C LEU A 150 -1.97 -10.91 32.06
N LEU A 151 -3.14 -11.56 32.00
CA LEU A 151 -3.38 -12.93 32.47
C LEU A 151 -2.38 -13.92 31.88
N MET A 152 -2.15 -13.87 30.56
CA MET A 152 -1.22 -14.79 29.89
C MET A 152 0.24 -14.57 30.31
N SER A 153 0.61 -13.37 30.74
CA SER A 153 1.96 -13.06 31.21
C SER A 153 2.16 -13.51 32.66
N THR A 154 1.19 -13.23 33.54
CA THR A 154 1.24 -13.64 34.95
C THR A 154 1.11 -15.15 35.10
N MET A 155 0.22 -15.81 34.35
CA MET A 155 0.10 -17.27 34.38
C MET A 155 1.36 -17.99 33.89
N LYS A 156 2.05 -17.45 32.87
CA LYS A 156 3.34 -18.00 32.41
C LYS A 156 4.43 -17.85 33.47
N MET A 157 4.48 -16.72 34.17
CA MET A 157 5.43 -16.48 35.26
C MET A 157 5.15 -17.40 36.45
N VAL A 158 3.90 -17.51 36.90
CA VAL A 158 3.49 -18.37 38.02
C VAL A 158 3.71 -19.85 37.69
N MET A 159 3.34 -20.30 36.50
CA MET A 159 3.62 -21.69 36.08
C MET A 159 5.12 -21.95 35.96
N SER A 160 5.93 -20.99 35.50
CA SER A 160 7.39 -21.16 35.49
C SER A 160 7.99 -21.25 36.91
N ILE A 161 7.41 -20.58 37.90
CA ILE A 161 7.85 -20.64 39.29
C ILE A 161 7.43 -21.97 39.93
N VAL A 162 6.16 -22.38 39.75
CA VAL A 162 5.63 -23.64 40.29
C VAL A 162 6.34 -24.85 39.68
N ILE A 163 6.63 -24.82 38.37
CA ILE A 163 7.41 -25.88 37.71
C ILE A 163 8.83 -25.94 38.28
N LYS A 164 9.49 -24.78 38.49
CA LYS A 164 10.82 -24.74 39.12
C LYS A 164 10.82 -25.26 40.56
N ALA A 165 9.79 -24.95 41.35
CA ALA A 165 9.69 -25.35 42.75
C ALA A 165 9.36 -26.84 42.99
N ASN A 166 8.94 -27.58 41.96
CA ASN A 166 8.68 -29.03 42.03
C ASN A 166 9.79 -29.88 41.35
N LEU A 167 10.82 -29.21 40.81
CA LEU A 167 11.97 -29.83 40.14
C LEU A 167 13.26 -29.79 40.99
N GLU A 168 13.17 -29.21 42.18
CA GLU A 168 14.13 -29.35 43.30
C GLU A 168 13.48 -30.21 44.41
#